data_AF-A0A2W1AP88-F1
#
_entry.id   AF-A0A2W1AP88-F1
#
_cell.length_a   1.000
_cell.length_b   1.000
_cell.length_c   1.000
_cell.angle_alpha   90.00
_cell.angle_beta   90.00
_cell.angle_gamma   90.00
#
_symmetry.space_group_name_H-M   'P 1'
#
loop_
_entity.id
_entity.type
_entity.pdbx_description
1 polymer ?
#
loop_
_entity_poly.entity_id
_entity_poly.type
_entity_poly.pdbx_seq_one_letter_code
_entity_poly.pdbx_strand_id
1 'polypeptide(L)'
;MPKTNLDVLFGYYYQLAEQIPIPIVMQDYPQTSEVEMPVDFVVKVANGIPNVKYLKLEDPPTPTKISAIRNKILDSLGIFGGPGGVFLLDEL
;
A
#
# COMPACT_ATOMS: atom_id res chain seq x y z
N MET A 1 -0.73 13.42 -17.07
CA MET A 1 -0.02 12.15 -16.83
C MET A 1 -0.94 11.00 -17.25
N PRO A 2 -0.42 9.91 -17.81
CA PRO A 2 -1.22 8.73 -18.08
C PRO A 2 -1.76 8.14 -16.75
N LYS A 3 -3.01 7.71 -16.75
CA LYS A 3 -3.65 7.14 -15.56
C LYS A 3 -3.07 5.75 -15.29
N THR A 4 -2.71 5.47 -14.04
CA THR A 4 -2.24 4.14 -13.62
C THR A 4 -3.25 3.06 -13.98
N ASN A 5 -2.80 1.98 -14.62
CA ASN A 5 -3.63 0.80 -14.85
C ASN A 5 -3.54 -0.13 -13.63
N LEU A 6 -4.54 -0.05 -12.76
CA LEU A 6 -4.57 -0.80 -11.50
C LEU A 6 -4.68 -2.31 -11.67
N ASP A 7 -5.25 -2.81 -12.77
CA ASP A 7 -5.32 -4.25 -13.01
C ASP A 7 -3.95 -4.82 -13.40
N VAL A 8 -3.18 -4.08 -14.19
CA VAL A 8 -1.78 -4.43 -14.50
C VAL A 8 -0.92 -4.37 -13.23
N LEU A 9 -1.10 -3.34 -12.40
CA LEU A 9 -0.37 -3.21 -11.14
C LEU A 9 -0.70 -4.35 -10.16
N PHE A 10 -1.96 -4.76 -10.05
CA PHE A 10 -2.34 -5.94 -9.26
C PHE A 10 -1.69 -7.21 -9.80
N GLY A 11 -1.73 -7.40 -11.12
CA GLY A 11 -1.10 -8.55 -11.78
C GLY A 11 0.41 -8.62 -11.53
N TYR A 12 1.09 -7.47 -11.52
CA TYR A 12 2.51 -7.38 -11.18
C TYR A 12 2.80 -7.89 -9.76
N TYR A 13 2.08 -7.40 -8.75
CA TYR A 13 2.25 -7.88 -7.36
C TYR A 13 1.90 -9.36 -7.22
N TYR A 14 0.86 -9.84 -7.91
CA TYR A 14 0.44 -11.23 -7.86
C TYR A 14 1.52 -12.16 -8.44
N GLN A 15 2.02 -11.84 -9.64
CA GLN A 15 3.09 -12.62 -10.29
C GLN A 15 4.39 -12.61 -9.50
N LEU A 16 4.74 -11.50 -8.84
CA LEU A 16 5.89 -11.42 -7.96
C LEU A 16 5.70 -12.34 -6.74
N ALA A 17 4.53 -12.27 -6.09
CA ALA A 17 4.22 -13.06 -4.90
C ALA A 17 4.27 -14.57 -5.13
N GLU A 18 3.92 -15.04 -6.33
CA GLU A 18 4.00 -16.47 -6.71
C GLU A 18 5.44 -16.98 -6.85
N GLN A 19 6.43 -16.09 -6.99
CA GLN A 19 7.82 -16.45 -7.28
C GLN A 19 8.76 -16.32 -6.08
N ILE A 20 8.33 -15.69 -5.00
CA ILE A 20 9.18 -15.46 -3.82
C ILE A 20 8.48 -15.94 -2.54
N PRO A 21 9.18 -16.66 -1.65
CA PRO A 21 8.60 -17.14 -0.40
C PRO A 21 8.63 -16.11 0.73
N ILE A 22 9.23 -14.93 0.51
CA ILE A 22 9.40 -13.89 1.51
C ILE A 22 8.24 -12.88 1.48
N PRO A 23 7.89 -12.26 2.63
CA PRO A 23 6.88 -11.22 2.68
C PRO A 23 7.21 -10.00 1.83
N ILE A 24 6.18 -9.39 1.27
CA ILE A 24 6.29 -8.18 0.43
C ILE A 24 5.84 -6.95 1.24
N VAL A 25 6.63 -5.88 1.12
CA VAL A 25 6.26 -4.52 1.52
C VAL A 25 5.86 -3.76 0.26
N MET A 26 4.60 -3.38 0.13
CA MET A 26 4.13 -2.48 -0.92
C MET A 26 4.52 -1.04 -0.57
N GLN A 27 5.13 -0.31 -1.51
CA GLN A 27 5.57 1.07 -1.30
C GLN A 27 4.63 2.05 -2.01
N ASP A 28 3.88 2.83 -1.24
CA ASP A 28 2.99 3.88 -1.73
C ASP A 28 3.64 5.25 -1.57
N TYR A 29 4.37 5.67 -2.62
CA TYR A 29 5.11 6.93 -2.67
C TYR A 29 5.08 7.54 -4.09
N PRO A 30 3.93 8.10 -4.50
CA PRO A 30 3.70 8.58 -5.87
C PRO A 30 4.66 9.70 -6.31
N GLN A 31 5.25 10.44 -5.37
CA GLN A 31 6.23 11.49 -5.66
C GLN A 31 7.49 10.95 -6.35
N THR A 32 7.83 9.67 -6.15
CA THR A 32 8.96 9.01 -6.82
C THR A 32 8.49 7.96 -7.84
N SER A 33 7.46 7.19 -7.51
CA SER A 33 7.00 6.11 -8.40
C SER A 33 6.15 6.59 -9.58
N GLU A 34 5.57 7.79 -9.48
CA GLU A 34 4.51 8.30 -10.38
C GLU A 34 3.29 7.37 -10.48
N VAL A 35 3.13 6.46 -9.51
CA VAL A 35 2.03 5.48 -9.45
C VAL A 35 1.09 5.85 -8.32
N GLU A 36 -0.14 6.21 -8.68
CA GLU A 36 -1.22 6.44 -7.73
C GLU A 36 -1.85 5.11 -7.30
N MET A 37 -1.91 4.87 -5.99
CA MET A 37 -2.56 3.69 -5.40
C MET A 37 -3.74 4.10 -4.50
N PRO A 38 -4.99 4.08 -4.99
CA PRO A 38 -6.17 4.37 -4.18
C PRO A 38 -6.36 3.37 -3.04
N VAL A 39 -7.10 3.77 -2.00
CA VAL A 39 -7.43 2.90 -0.84
C VAL A 39 -8.00 1.54 -1.27
N ASP A 40 -8.94 1.54 -2.21
CA ASP A 40 -9.58 0.31 -2.68
C ASP A 40 -8.60 -0.63 -3.40
N PHE A 41 -7.56 -0.08 -4.04
CA PHE A 41 -6.50 -0.89 -4.63
C PHE A 41 -5.66 -1.57 -3.55
N VAL A 42 -5.25 -0.82 -2.52
CA VAL A 42 -4.49 -1.38 -1.38
C VAL A 42 -5.27 -2.51 -0.71
N VAL A 43 -6.58 -2.31 -0.49
CA VAL A 43 -7.48 -3.30 0.08
C VAL A 43 -7.60 -4.54 -0.82
N LYS A 44 -7.72 -4.35 -2.14
CA LYS A 44 -7.73 -5.45 -3.12
C LYS A 44 -6.45 -6.28 -3.04
N VAL A 45 -5.29 -5.63 -2.97
CA VAL A 45 -3.99 -6.30 -2.84
C VAL A 45 -3.89 -7.08 -1.52
N ALA A 46 -4.21 -6.45 -0.39
CA ALA A 46 -4.12 -7.08 0.94
C ALA A 46 -5.01 -8.34 1.05
N ASN A 47 -6.22 -8.28 0.50
CA ASN A 47 -7.15 -9.42 0.51
C ASN A 47 -6.80 -10.50 -0.53
N GLY A 48 -6.26 -10.10 -1.69
CA GLY A 48 -6.04 -10.99 -2.83
C GLY A 48 -4.66 -11.63 -2.89
N ILE A 49 -3.66 -11.07 -2.20
CA ILE A 49 -2.26 -11.48 -2.30
C ILE A 49 -1.72 -11.71 -0.88
N PRO A 50 -1.86 -12.92 -0.31
CA PRO A 50 -1.50 -13.20 1.08
C PRO A 50 -0.05 -12.90 1.45
N ASN A 51 0.86 -12.88 0.47
CA ASN A 51 2.28 -12.60 0.68
C ASN A 51 2.59 -11.10 0.81
N VAL A 52 1.67 -10.21 0.42
CA VAL A 52 1.77 -8.77 0.72
C VAL A 52 1.31 -8.56 2.16
N LYS A 53 2.28 -8.42 3.06
CA LYS A 53 2.05 -8.32 4.51
C LYS A 53 2.11 -6.89 5.02
N TYR A 54 2.78 -6.01 4.29
CA TYR A 54 3.04 -4.66 4.75
C TYR A 54 2.82 -3.61 3.66
N LEU A 55 2.50 -2.41 4.11
CA LEU A 55 2.44 -1.19 3.33
C LEU A 55 3.39 -0.16 3.95
N LYS A 56 4.31 0.38 3.18
CA LYS A 56 5.02 1.62 3.49
C LYS A 56 4.26 2.75 2.80
N LEU A 57 3.57 3.57 3.60
CA LEU A 57 2.66 4.62 3.14
C LEU A 57 3.29 6.00 3.31
N GLU A 58 3.56 6.67 2.20
CA GLU A 58 4.19 7.99 2.15
C GLU A 58 3.44 8.96 1.23
N ASP A 59 2.25 8.57 0.75
CA ASP A 59 1.30 9.42 0.02
C ASP A 59 0.47 10.28 1.00
N PRO A 60 0.71 11.61 1.08
CA PRO A 60 0.00 12.47 2.01
C PRO A 60 -1.43 12.77 1.52
N PRO A 61 -2.41 12.96 2.44
CA PRO A 61 -2.28 12.91 3.89
C PRO A 61 -2.30 11.46 4.41
N THR A 62 -1.18 11.02 4.99
CA THR A 62 -1.00 9.62 5.41
C THR A 62 -1.99 9.19 6.51
N PRO A 63 -2.29 9.98 7.57
CA PRO A 63 -3.22 9.54 8.62
C PRO A 63 -4.62 9.21 8.11
N THR A 64 -5.13 10.02 7.18
CA THR A 64 -6.44 9.83 6.57
C THR A 64 -6.49 8.54 5.77
N LYS A 65 -5.43 8.27 4.99
CA LYS A 65 -5.34 7.06 4.16
C LYS A 65 -5.15 5.80 5.01
N ILE A 66 -4.35 5.86 6.08
CA ILE A 66 -4.24 4.79 7.09
C ILE A 66 -5.61 4.44 7.66
N SER A 67 -6.33 5.44 8.14
CA SER A 67 -7.66 5.27 8.75
C SER A 67 -8.65 4.63 7.77
N ALA A 68 -8.66 5.10 6.51
CA ALA A 68 -9.53 4.57 5.46
C ALA A 68 -9.23 3.09 5.12
N ILE A 69 -7.95 2.70 5.10
CA ILE A 69 -7.53 1.31 4.88
C ILE A 69 -7.95 0.45 6.09
N ARG A 70 -7.61 0.86 7.32
CA ARG A 70 -7.92 0.10 8.54
C ARG A 70 -9.41 -0.13 8.73
N ASN A 71 -10.25 0.84 8.37
CA ASN A 71 -11.71 0.69 8.43
C ASN A 71 -12.25 -0.42 7.49
N LYS A 72 -11.49 -0.80 6.46
CA LYS A 72 -11.90 -1.84 5.49
C LYS A 72 -11.31 -3.22 5.79
N ILE A 73 -10.09 -3.28 6.32
CA ILE A 73 -9.35 -4.54 6.44
C ILE A 73 -8.73 -4.78 7.82
N LEU A 74 -9.05 -3.94 8.81
CA LEU A 74 -8.56 -4.00 10.18
C LEU A 74 -7.02 -4.11 10.24
N ASP A 75 -6.50 -5.22 10.78
CA ASP A 75 -5.08 -5.48 11.00
C ASP A 75 -4.47 -6.50 10.02
N SER A 76 -5.17 -6.82 8.92
CA SER A 76 -4.67 -7.79 7.93
C SER A 76 -3.42 -7.33 7.17
N LEU A 77 -3.11 -6.03 7.23
CA LEU A 77 -1.95 -5.40 6.59
C LEU A 77 -1.22 -4.53 7.62
N GLY A 78 0.07 -4.78 7.84
CA GLY A 78 0.89 -3.90 8.67
C GLY A 78 1.19 -2.60 7.91
N ILE A 79 0.93 -1.43 8.52
CA ILE A 79 1.15 -0.15 7.86
C ILE A 79 2.26 0.63 8.56
N PHE A 80 3.28 1.00 7.79
CA PHE A 80 4.35 1.90 8.21
C PHE A 80 4.15 3.25 7.53
N GLY A 81 3.84 4.27 8.30
CA GLY A 81 3.80 5.65 7.82
C GLY A 81 5.16 6.34 7.94
N GLY A 82 5.12 7.64 8.19
CA GLY A 82 6.23 8.46 8.63
C GLY A 82 7.13 8.88 7.48
N PRO A 83 6.62 9.54 6.43
CA PRO A 83 7.48 10.13 5.41
C PRO A 83 8.43 11.12 6.08
N GLY A 84 9.73 10.87 5.98
CA GLY A 84 10.76 11.64 6.69
C GLY A 84 10.68 11.63 8.21
N GLY A 85 9.85 10.76 8.81
CA GLY A 85 9.64 10.67 10.26
C GLY A 85 8.79 11.78 10.87
N VAL A 86 8.15 12.64 10.07
CA VAL A 86 7.47 13.85 10.58
C VAL A 86 6.02 13.64 11.00
N PHE A 87 5.37 12.58 10.51
CA PHE A 87 3.94 12.30 10.78
C PHE A 87 3.70 11.18 11.79
N LEU A 88 4.74 10.65 12.44
CA LEU A 88 4.62 9.49 13.33
C LEU A 88 3.49 9.66 14.36
N LEU A 89 3.39 10.83 15.01
CA LEU A 89 2.37 11.06 16.04
C LEU A 89 0.95 11.12 15.48
N ASP A 90 0.77 11.67 14.27
CA ASP A 90 -0.53 11.75 13.61
C ASP A 90 -1.00 10.40 13.06
N GLU A 91 -0.09 9.43 12.94
CA GLU A 91 -0.33 8.10 12.35
C GLU A 91 -0.55 6.98 13.38
N LEU A 92 -0.44 7.29 14.68
CA LEU A 92 -0.77 6.39 15.81
C LEU A 92 -2.29 6.27 16.00
#